data_AF-A0A438DMP1-F1
#
_entry.id   AF-A0A438DMP1-F1
#
_cell.length_a   1.000
_cell.length_b   1.000
_cell.length_c   1.000
_cell.angle_alpha   90.00
_cell.angle_beta   90.00
_cell.angle_gamma   90.00
#
_symmetry.space_group_name_H-M   'P 1'
#
loop_
_entity.id
_entity.type
_entity.pdbx_description
1 polymer ?
#
loop_
_entity_poly.entity_id
_entity_poly.type
_entity_poly.pdbx_seq_one_letter_code
_entity_poly.pdbx_strand_id
1 'polypeptide(L)'
;MANAHKRRNNVDRIRINGVWYSEENGISEGIVNAFRSLLSNPGDWRPPLSGPQCETLQNLDVDTLEVPFTEEEVHGALMGCSGDKAPGPNGFTMAFWQFAFGLCEGGCDELLQGVP
;
A
#
# COMPACT_ATOMS: atom_id res chain seq x y z
N MET A 1 0.44 13.78 -28.60
CA MET A 1 0.20 15.14 -28.06
C MET A 1 -1.15 15.12 -27.33
N ALA A 2 -1.15 14.83 -26.02
CA ALA A 2 -2.35 14.37 -25.28
C ALA A 2 -2.60 15.12 -23.95
N ASN A 3 -2.12 16.36 -23.81
CA ASN A 3 -2.24 17.13 -22.56
C ASN A 3 -2.96 18.49 -22.74
N ALA A 4 -3.94 18.56 -23.65
CA ALA A 4 -4.69 19.81 -23.88
C ALA A 4 -5.91 19.99 -22.97
N HIS A 5 -6.35 18.96 -22.24
CA HIS A 5 -7.56 19.02 -21.40
C HIS A 5 -7.25 19.06 -19.90
N LYS A 6 -6.48 20.07 -19.47
CA LYS A 6 -6.36 20.40 -18.04
C LYS A 6 -7.67 21.08 -17.63
N ARG A 7 -8.69 20.31 -17.23
CA ARG A 7 -9.88 20.87 -16.57
C ARG A 7 -9.40 21.63 -15.34
N ARG A 8 -9.49 22.95 -15.39
CA ARG A 8 -9.26 23.81 -14.22
C ARG A 8 -10.43 23.56 -13.28
N ASN A 9 -10.25 22.68 -12.30
CA ASN A 9 -11.19 22.49 -11.20
C ASN A 9 -11.01 23.67 -10.23
N ASN A 10 -11.45 24.86 -10.63
CA ASN A 10 -11.55 26.00 -9.72
C ASN A 10 -12.89 25.92 -8.98
N VAL A 11 -12.86 26.16 -7.67
CA VAL A 11 -14.07 26.26 -6.86
C VAL A 11 -14.37 27.75 -6.69
N ASP A 12 -15.32 28.26 -7.46
CA ASP A 12 -15.66 29.69 -7.46
C ASP A 12 -16.54 30.09 -6.25
N ARG A 13 -17.27 29.13 -5.67
CA ARG A 13 -18.12 29.33 -4.49
C ARG A 13 -18.44 28.01 -3.80
N ILE A 14 -18.61 28.05 -2.48
CA ILE A 14 -19.04 26.92 -1.66
C ILE A 14 -20.27 27.31 -0.82
N ARG A 15 -21.11 26.33 -0.46
CA ARG A 15 -22.25 26.53 0.44
C ARG A 15 -22.01 25.81 1.76
N ILE A 16 -22.05 26.55 2.87
CA ILE A 16 -21.81 26.02 4.23
C ILE A 16 -23.00 26.47 5.09
N ASN A 17 -23.68 25.53 5.75
CA ASN A 17 -24.85 25.79 6.59
C ASN A 17 -25.93 26.67 5.91
N GLY A 18 -26.11 26.50 4.61
CA GLY A 18 -27.09 27.25 3.82
C GLY A 18 -26.60 28.58 3.25
N VAL A 19 -25.45 29.11 3.71
CA VAL A 19 -24.84 30.38 3.30
C VAL A 19 -23.81 30.17 2.19
N TRP A 20 -23.76 31.07 1.21
CA TRP A 20 -22.79 31.02 0.11
C TRP A 20 -21.53 31.85 0.41
N TYR A 21 -20.37 31.25 0.16
CA TYR A 21 -19.06 31.87 0.27
C TYR A 21 -18.38 31.85 -1.09
N SER A 22 -17.91 33.00 -1.56
CA SER A 22 -17.14 33.15 -2.81
C SER A 22 -15.74 33.73 -2.59
N GLU A 23 -15.45 34.17 -1.37
CA GLU A 23 -14.13 34.66 -0.99
C GLU A 23 -13.18 33.49 -0.78
N GLU A 24 -11.95 33.58 -1.29
CA GLU A 24 -10.96 32.49 -1.22
C GLU A 24 -10.72 32.01 0.23
N ASN A 25 -10.60 32.94 1.17
CA ASN A 25 -10.44 32.62 2.59
C ASN A 25 -11.65 31.85 3.14
N GLY A 26 -12.86 32.28 2.81
CA GLY A 26 -14.09 31.61 3.24
C GLY A 26 -14.27 30.22 2.60
N ILE A 27 -13.85 30.05 1.35
CA ILE A 27 -13.84 28.75 0.66
C ILE A 27 -12.82 27.81 1.32
N SER A 28 -11.58 28.28 1.49
CA SER A 28 -10.49 27.50 2.08
C SER A 28 -10.82 27.08 3.53
N GLU A 29 -11.24 28.02 4.36
CA GLU A 29 -11.63 27.76 5.75
C GLU A 29 -12.80 26.78 5.83
N GLY A 30 -13.79 26.95 4.94
CA GLY A 30 -14.93 26.04 4.83
C GLY A 30 -14.54 24.60 4.53
N ILE A 31 -13.64 24.40 3.57
CA ILE A 31 -13.11 23.09 3.20
C ILE A 31 -12.33 22.49 4.37
N VAL A 32 -11.40 23.24 4.95
CA VAL A 32 -10.58 22.78 6.08
C VAL A 32 -11.45 22.37 7.26
N ASN A 33 -12.45 23.17 7.61
CA ASN A 33 -13.34 22.89 8.73
C ASN A 33 -14.25 21.68 8.45
N ALA A 34 -14.74 21.52 7.21
CA ALA A 34 -15.53 20.35 6.82
C ALA A 34 -14.70 19.06 6.94
N PHE A 35 -13.48 19.03 6.40
CA PHE A 35 -12.61 17.87 6.52
C PHE A 35 -12.13 17.64 7.96
N ARG A 36 -11.83 18.70 8.71
CA ARG A 36 -11.53 18.59 10.14
C ARG A 36 -12.68 17.93 10.88
N SER A 37 -13.92 18.33 10.63
CA SER A 37 -15.10 17.73 11.25
C SER A 37 -15.31 16.28 10.82
N LEU A 38 -15.19 15.98 9.52
CA LEU A 38 -15.34 14.63 8.98
C LEU A 38 -14.29 13.65 9.49
N LEU A 39 -13.05 14.11 9.61
CA LEU A 39 -11.91 13.30 10.06
C LEU A 39 -11.70 13.36 11.57
N SER A 40 -12.45 14.21 12.28
CA SER A 40 -12.50 14.15 13.73
C SER A 40 -13.10 12.81 14.14
N ASN A 41 -12.55 12.22 15.18
CA ASN A 41 -13.11 11.01 15.76
C ASN A 41 -14.07 11.43 16.89
N PRO A 42 -15.40 11.47 16.68
CA PRO A 42 -16.33 11.80 17.75
C PRO A 42 -16.43 10.69 18.81
N GLY A 43 -15.73 9.55 18.64
CA GLY A 43 -15.77 8.42 19.58
C GLY A 43 -17.06 7.60 19.53
N ASP A 44 -18.17 8.21 19.12
CA ASP A 44 -19.51 7.64 19.23
C ASP A 44 -19.92 6.73 18.06
N TRP A 45 -19.31 6.86 16.87
CA TRP A 45 -19.67 6.04 15.71
C TRP A 45 -18.95 4.70 15.67
N ARG A 46 -17.78 4.61 16.32
CA ARG A 46 -17.01 3.38 16.31
C ARG A 46 -17.73 2.41 17.23
N PRO A 47 -18.22 1.26 16.73
CA PRO A 47 -18.63 0.22 17.66
C PRO A 47 -17.43 -0.01 18.60
N PRO A 48 -17.67 -0.21 19.91
CA PRO A 48 -16.58 -0.64 20.77
C PRO A 48 -15.92 -1.83 20.07
N LEU A 49 -14.59 -1.86 20.09
CA LEU A 49 -13.79 -3.02 19.63
C LEU A 49 -14.05 -4.20 20.59
N SER A 50 -15.31 -4.58 20.72
CA SER A 50 -15.85 -5.77 21.33
C SER A 50 -16.14 -6.78 20.21
N GLY A 51 -15.25 -6.84 19.22
CA GLY A 51 -15.13 -8.02 18.37
C GLY A 51 -14.48 -9.16 19.16
N PRO A 52 -14.37 -10.38 18.60
CA PRO A 52 -13.52 -11.40 19.20
C PRO A 52 -12.15 -10.76 19.47
N GLN A 53 -11.61 -10.97 20.67
CA GLN A 53 -10.27 -10.50 21.02
C GLN A 53 -9.36 -10.90 19.87
N CYS A 54 -8.71 -9.93 19.21
CA CYS A 54 -7.74 -10.26 18.18
C CYS A 54 -6.67 -11.09 18.90
N GLU A 55 -6.61 -12.37 18.60
CA GLU A 55 -5.68 -13.27 19.27
C GLU A 55 -4.28 -12.78 18.92
N THR A 56 -3.51 -12.41 19.95
CA THR A 56 -2.10 -12.13 19.77
C THR A 56 -1.40 -13.45 19.50
N LEU A 57 -0.60 -13.51 18.44
CA LEU A 57 0.26 -14.65 18.17
C LEU A 57 1.13 -14.95 19.39
N GLN A 58 1.39 -16.23 19.62
CA GLN A 58 2.35 -16.61 20.66
C GLN A 58 3.74 -16.11 20.26
N ASN A 59 4.58 -15.76 21.22
CA ASN A 59 5.93 -15.27 20.92
C ASN A 59 6.70 -16.23 20.01
N LEU A 60 6.52 -17.54 20.19
CA LEU A 60 7.12 -18.54 19.32
C LEU A 60 6.67 -18.42 17.87
N ASP A 61 5.39 -18.18 17.61
CA ASP A 61 4.87 -17.99 16.25
C ASP A 61 5.43 -16.71 15.64
N VAL A 62 5.55 -15.64 16.43
CA VAL A 62 6.19 -14.39 16.01
C VAL A 62 7.65 -14.65 15.62
N ASP A 63 8.40 -15.32 16.47
CA ASP A 63 9.80 -15.65 16.22
C ASP A 63 9.94 -16.48 14.93
N THR A 64 9.03 -17.43 14.66
CA THR A 64 9.06 -18.23 13.42
C THR A 64 8.78 -17.42 12.16
N LEU A 65 7.98 -16.35 12.24
CA LEU A 65 7.69 -15.49 11.10
C LEU A 65 8.85 -14.55 10.74
N GLU A 66 9.76 -14.31 11.68
CA GLU A 66 10.95 -13.48 11.48
C GLU A 66 12.16 -14.27 10.96
N VAL A 67 12.09 -15.61 10.92
CA VAL A 67 13.15 -16.45 10.36
C VAL A 67 13.30 -16.18 8.85
N PRO A 68 14.52 -15.95 8.34
CA PRO A 68 14.75 -15.81 6.91
C PRO A 68 14.29 -17.05 6.14
N PHE A 69 13.70 -16.84 4.96
CA PHE A 69 13.32 -17.94 4.08
C PHE A 69 14.54 -18.74 3.63
N THR A 70 14.38 -20.06 3.59
CA THR A 70 15.36 -20.96 2.99
C THR A 70 15.33 -20.85 1.47
N GLU A 71 16.45 -21.22 0.83
CA GLU A 71 16.55 -21.23 -0.63
C GLU A 71 15.50 -22.18 -1.25
N GLU A 72 15.28 -23.33 -0.63
CA GLU A 72 14.30 -24.33 -1.08
C GLU A 72 12.86 -23.81 -0.99
N GLU A 73 12.53 -23.04 0.05
CA GLU A 73 11.22 -22.39 0.18
C GLU A 73 11.01 -21.34 -0.91
N VAL A 74 12.00 -20.50 -1.16
CA VAL A 74 11.95 -19.47 -2.21
C VAL A 74 11.84 -20.11 -3.58
N HIS A 75 12.69 -21.10 -3.87
CA HIS A 75 12.67 -21.86 -5.12
C HIS A 75 11.32 -22.57 -5.30
N GLY A 76 10.80 -23.23 -4.27
CA GLY A 76 9.50 -23.90 -4.30
C GLY A 76 8.34 -22.94 -4.58
N ALA A 77 8.30 -21.80 -3.89
CA ALA A 77 7.28 -20.77 -4.12
C ALA A 77 7.37 -20.17 -5.53
N LEU A 78 8.59 -19.95 -6.02
CA LEU A 78 8.86 -19.41 -7.35
C LEU A 78 8.41 -20.38 -8.45
N MET A 79 8.76 -21.66 -8.33
CA MET A 79 8.39 -22.70 -9.29
C MET A 79 6.90 -23.07 -9.22
N GLY A 80 6.25 -22.85 -8.06
CA GLY A 80 4.81 -22.99 -7.90
C GLY A 80 3.99 -21.89 -8.61
N CYS A 81 4.62 -20.79 -9.05
CA CYS A 81 3.94 -19.71 -9.75
C CYS A 81 3.76 -20.00 -11.27
N SER A 82 2.65 -19.55 -11.86
CA SER A 82 2.45 -19.66 -13.31
C SER A 82 3.28 -18.61 -14.06
N GLY A 83 4.15 -19.07 -14.97
CA GLY A 83 5.09 -18.23 -15.72
C GLY A 83 4.43 -17.28 -16.74
N ASP A 84 3.22 -17.62 -17.19
CA ASP A 84 2.43 -16.92 -18.21
C ASP A 84 1.59 -15.75 -17.67
N LYS A 85 1.69 -15.46 -16.36
CA LYS A 85 1.04 -14.29 -15.76
C LYS A 85 1.58 -12.99 -16.37
N ALA A 86 0.70 -11.99 -16.44
CA ALA A 86 1.05 -10.66 -16.90
C ALA A 86 2.24 -10.08 -16.11
N PRO A 87 3.16 -9.35 -16.77
CA PRO A 87 4.32 -8.78 -16.10
C PRO A 87 3.91 -7.69 -15.09
N GLY A 88 4.73 -7.53 -14.06
CA GLY A 88 4.56 -6.43 -13.10
C GLY A 88 4.97 -5.07 -13.69
N PRO A 89 4.95 -4.00 -12.90
CA PRO A 89 5.41 -2.66 -13.32
C PRO A 89 6.87 -2.63 -13.80
N ASN A 90 7.67 -3.64 -13.43
CA ASN A 90 9.05 -3.83 -13.88
C ASN A 90 9.18 -4.46 -15.28
N GLY A 91 8.08 -4.91 -15.90
CA GLY A 91 8.07 -5.49 -17.24
C GLY A 91 8.52 -6.95 -17.34
N PHE A 92 8.89 -7.59 -16.22
CA PHE A 92 9.29 -9.01 -16.21
C PHE A 92 8.13 -9.93 -15.81
N THR A 93 8.03 -11.08 -16.48
CA THR A 93 7.06 -12.13 -16.14
C THR A 93 7.63 -13.09 -15.10
N MET A 94 6.78 -13.91 -14.49
CA MET A 94 7.25 -14.95 -13.56
C MET A 94 8.18 -15.98 -14.23
N ALA A 95 7.99 -16.25 -15.53
CA ALA A 95 8.88 -17.13 -16.29
C ALA A 95 10.32 -16.61 -16.36
N PHE A 96 10.52 -15.29 -16.43
CA PHE A 96 11.85 -14.69 -16.37
C PHE A 96 12.53 -14.98 -15.02
N TRP A 97 11.81 -14.80 -13.91
CA TRP A 97 12.35 -15.03 -12.56
C TRP A 97 12.67 -16.51 -12.32
N GLN A 98 11.81 -17.42 -12.78
CA GLN A 98 12.06 -18.87 -12.74
C GLN A 98 13.35 -19.24 -13.49
N PHE A 99 13.60 -18.64 -14.65
CA PHE A 99 14.84 -18.85 -15.40
C PHE A 99 16.06 -18.23 -14.71
N ALA A 100 15.92 -16.99 -14.22
CA ALA A 100 17.03 -16.25 -13.61
C ALA A 100 17.48 -16.86 -12.29
N PHE A 101 16.58 -17.45 -11.50
CA PHE A 101 16.92 -18.07 -10.22
C PHE A 101 17.93 -19.22 -10.39
N GLY A 102 17.73 -20.10 -11.37
CA GLY A 102 18.68 -21.18 -11.67
C GLY A 102 20.04 -20.71 -12.20
N LEU A 103 20.19 -19.44 -12.59
CA LEU A 103 21.48 -18.83 -12.91
C LEU A 103 22.21 -18.32 -11.65
N CYS A 104 21.46 -17.99 -10.60
CA CYS A 104 21.97 -17.47 -9.34
C CYS A 104 22.45 -18.58 -8.39
N GLU A 105 21.90 -19.80 -8.49
CA GLU A 105 22.31 -20.98 -7.70
C GLU A 105 23.81 -21.35 -7.89
N GLY A 106 24.47 -20.79 -8.91
CA GLY A 106 25.90 -21.00 -9.18
C GLY A 106 26.86 -19.93 -8.62
N GLY A 107 26.40 -18.89 -7.91
CA GLY A 107 27.32 -17.80 -7.51
C GLY A 107 26.75 -16.62 -6.73
N CYS A 108 25.78 -16.81 -5.83
CA CYS A 108 25.22 -15.71 -5.04
C CYS A 108 25.44 -15.79 -3.52
N ASP A 109 26.34 -16.65 -3.03
CA ASP A 109 26.72 -16.69 -1.60
C ASP A 109 27.49 -15.43 -1.14
N GLU A 110 27.99 -14.61 -2.06
CA GLU A 110 28.89 -13.48 -1.72
C GLU A 110 28.19 -12.12 -1.53
N LEU A 111 26.85 -12.04 -1.69
CA LEU A 111 26.15 -10.74 -1.66
C LEU A 111 25.24 -10.50 -0.44
N LEU A 112 25.10 -11.46 0.47
CA LEU A 112 24.27 -11.29 1.68
C LEU A 112 25.06 -11.13 2.99
N GLN A 113 26.40 -11.15 2.97
CA GLN A 113 27.24 -10.85 4.14
C GLN A 113 27.60 -9.35 4.30
N GLY A 114 26.92 -8.46 3.58
CA GLY A 114 27.38 -7.07 3.41
C GLY A 114 26.34 -5.97 3.56
N VAL A 115 25.31 -6.15 4.38
CA VAL A 115 24.43 -5.02 4.75
C VAL A 115 24.54 -4.78 6.26
N PRO A 116 25.03 -3.60 6.71
CA PRO A 116 25.16 -3.26 8.12
C PRO A 116 23.80 -3.15 8.83
#